data_AF-A0A8T9B1J7-F1
#
_entry.id   AF-A0A8T9B1J7-F1
#
_cell.length_a   1.000
_cell.length_b   1.000
_cell.length_c   1.000
_cell.angle_alpha   90.00
_cell.angle_beta   90.00
_cell.angle_gamma   90.00
#
_symmetry.space_group_name_H-M   'P 1'
#
loop_
_entity.id
_entity.type
_entity.pdbx_description
1 polymer ?
#
loop_
_entity_poly.entity_id
_entity_poly.type
_entity_poly.pdbx_seq_one_letter_code
_entity_poly.pdbx_strand_id
1 'polypeptide(L)'
;MPRHRIADWDNAYANGANIAGSDRWPAAWAEPAQAFRAALAAQGRTRLDIAYGERPRNRLDLFLPEAAPKGLVVFIHGGYWLESDKSDWSHLANGAVGSGFAVAMPSYTLCPDIRIAGIVREIGAAIEKVAALVDGPLILTGHSAGGHLASRMMTTSTPLPANVAKRIRHVVSISGLHDLRPLMRTGMNAALAIDEAEAQAESPALLRPLDGGSITCWAGGGERSEFLRQNALLANIWTGLGAVTN
;
A
#
# COMPACT_ATOMS: atom_id res chain seq x y z
N MET A 1 -13.79 25.61 23.00
CA MET A 1 -13.28 24.51 22.16
C MET A 1 -11.76 24.49 22.24
N PRO A 2 -11.12 23.32 22.45
CA PRO A 2 -9.66 23.21 22.37
C PRO A 2 -9.17 23.58 20.97
N ARG A 3 -8.04 24.28 20.87
CA ARG A 3 -7.36 24.59 19.61
C ARG A 3 -6.29 23.53 19.37
N HIS A 4 -6.29 22.91 18.20
CA HIS A 4 -5.28 21.92 17.81
C HIS A 4 -4.31 22.54 16.80
N ARG A 5 -3.00 22.37 17.01
CA ARG A 5 -1.93 22.81 16.11
C ARG A 5 -0.78 21.80 16.15
N ILE A 6 -0.21 21.49 14.99
CA ILE A 6 1.05 20.74 14.90
C ILE A 6 2.20 21.71 15.14
N ALA A 7 3.00 21.44 16.18
CA ALA A 7 4.17 22.23 16.53
C ALA A 7 5.47 21.67 15.90
N ASP A 8 5.52 20.35 15.72
CA ASP A 8 6.64 19.61 15.15
C ASP A 8 6.09 18.61 14.13
N TRP A 9 6.36 18.88 12.84
CA TRP A 9 5.87 18.07 11.74
C TRP A 9 6.62 16.74 11.64
N ASP A 10 7.91 16.70 11.97
CA ASP A 10 8.70 15.48 11.93
C ASP A 10 8.20 14.49 12.98
N ASN A 11 8.00 14.95 14.22
CA ASN A 11 7.47 14.11 15.28
C ASN A 11 6.00 13.70 15.04
N ALA A 12 5.21 14.51 14.32
CA ALA A 12 3.85 14.15 13.97
C ALA A 12 3.78 12.93 13.02
N TYR A 13 4.82 12.74 12.20
CA TYR A 13 4.93 11.67 11.21
C TYR A 13 5.98 10.59 11.58
N ALA A 14 6.71 10.74 12.69
CA ALA A 14 7.66 9.73 13.16
C ALA A 14 6.96 8.54 13.84
N ASN A 15 6.78 7.42 13.12
CA ASN A 15 6.20 6.20 13.69
C ASN A 15 7.17 5.48 14.64
N GLY A 16 8.38 5.15 14.16
CA GLY A 16 9.35 4.36 14.93
C GLY A 16 9.72 5.00 16.27
N ALA A 17 10.03 6.29 16.28
CA ALA A 17 10.41 7.02 17.51
C ALA A 17 9.30 7.02 18.59
N ASN A 18 8.06 6.71 18.22
CA ASN A 18 6.90 6.77 19.10
C ASN A 18 6.27 5.38 19.36
N ILE A 19 6.89 4.30 18.89
CA ILE A 19 6.52 2.92 19.19
C ILE A 19 7.65 2.32 20.04
N ALA A 20 7.32 1.88 21.26
CA ALA A 20 8.29 1.27 22.16
C ALA A 20 8.91 0.00 21.52
N GLY A 21 10.24 -0.04 21.44
CA GLY A 21 10.99 -1.14 20.83
C GLY A 21 10.79 -1.25 19.32
N SER A 22 10.56 -0.14 18.62
CA SER A 22 10.32 -0.14 17.17
C SER A 22 11.49 -0.66 16.33
N ASP A 23 12.70 -0.50 16.84
CA ASP A 23 13.96 -0.96 16.28
C ASP A 23 14.01 -2.49 16.09
N ARG A 24 13.24 -3.24 16.87
CA ARG A 24 13.18 -4.71 16.75
C ARG A 24 12.38 -5.20 15.55
N TRP A 25 11.46 -4.38 15.04
CA TRP A 25 10.45 -4.84 14.08
C TRP A 25 11.02 -5.27 12.73
N PRO A 26 11.97 -4.54 12.11
CA PRO A 26 12.58 -4.99 10.85
C PRO A 26 13.17 -6.40 10.94
N ALA A 27 13.92 -6.69 12.00
CA ALA A 27 14.47 -8.02 12.23
C ALA A 27 13.38 -9.06 12.53
N ALA A 28 12.34 -8.67 13.27
CA ALA A 28 11.22 -9.55 13.60
C ALA A 28 10.34 -9.93 12.39
N TRP A 29 10.41 -9.19 11.28
CA TRP A 29 9.64 -9.47 10.07
C TRP A 29 10.37 -10.41 9.09
N ALA A 30 11.71 -10.32 9.05
CA ALA A 30 12.54 -11.03 8.07
C ALA A 30 12.44 -12.55 8.19
N GLU A 31 12.61 -13.10 9.40
CA GLU A 31 12.59 -14.56 9.63
C GLU A 31 11.22 -15.19 9.31
N PRO A 32 10.09 -14.66 9.81
CA PRO A 32 8.78 -15.20 9.45
C PRO A 32 8.49 -15.12 7.94
N ALA A 33 8.89 -14.02 7.29
CA ALA A 33 8.70 -13.87 5.85
C ALA A 33 9.52 -14.89 5.06
N GLN A 34 10.78 -15.12 5.45
CA GLN A 34 11.63 -16.15 4.84
C GLN A 34 11.08 -17.55 5.07
N ALA A 35 10.68 -17.88 6.31
CA ALA A 35 10.09 -19.17 6.65
C ALA A 35 8.82 -19.45 5.84
N PHE A 36 7.95 -18.44 5.70
CA PHE A 36 6.75 -18.53 4.87
C PHE A 36 7.09 -18.80 3.39
N ARG A 37 8.02 -18.04 2.80
CA ARG A 37 8.45 -18.28 1.41
C ARG A 37 8.99 -19.70 1.22
N ALA A 38 9.84 -20.17 2.13
CA ALA A 38 10.42 -21.51 2.07
C ALA A 38 9.34 -22.61 2.16
N ALA A 39 8.37 -22.45 3.08
CA ALA A 39 7.29 -23.41 3.27
C ALA A 39 6.38 -23.54 2.03
N LEU A 40 6.03 -22.42 1.37
CA LEU A 40 5.23 -22.46 0.14
C LEU A 40 6.06 -22.93 -1.05
N ALA A 41 7.35 -22.59 -1.12
CA ALA A 41 8.23 -23.00 -2.21
C ALA A 41 8.44 -24.51 -2.22
N ALA A 42 8.60 -25.14 -1.04
CA ALA A 42 8.68 -26.59 -0.88
C ALA A 42 7.43 -27.33 -1.41
N GLN A 43 6.32 -26.61 -1.59
CA GLN A 43 5.05 -27.13 -2.10
C GLN A 43 4.76 -26.68 -3.54
N GLY A 44 5.69 -25.99 -4.21
CA GLY A 44 5.50 -25.45 -5.56
C GLY A 44 4.49 -24.31 -5.66
N ARG A 45 4.18 -23.65 -4.54
CA ARG A 45 3.12 -22.62 -4.43
C ARG A 45 3.67 -21.19 -4.41
N THR A 46 4.88 -20.97 -4.92
CA THR A 46 5.50 -19.65 -5.04
C THR A 46 6.01 -19.39 -6.45
N ARG A 47 5.92 -18.12 -6.86
CA ARG A 47 6.61 -17.58 -8.03
C ARG A 47 7.27 -16.28 -7.59
N LEU A 48 8.56 -16.36 -7.30
CA LEU A 48 9.33 -15.23 -6.75
C LEU A 48 9.95 -14.40 -7.88
N ASP A 49 10.20 -13.13 -7.58
CA ASP A 49 10.94 -12.19 -8.43
C ASP A 49 10.41 -12.07 -9.87
N ILE A 50 9.08 -12.14 -10.03
CA ILE A 50 8.42 -11.86 -11.31
C ILE A 50 8.70 -10.40 -11.68
N ALA A 51 9.37 -10.17 -12.81
CA ALA A 51 9.57 -8.83 -13.34
C ALA A 51 8.26 -8.26 -13.89
N TYR A 52 7.92 -7.04 -13.48
CA TYR A 52 6.80 -6.26 -14.03
C TYR A 52 7.26 -4.98 -14.75
N GLY A 53 8.55 -4.68 -14.72
CA GLY A 53 9.17 -3.51 -15.34
C GLY A 53 10.69 -3.64 -15.41
N GLU A 54 11.34 -2.65 -16.00
CA GLU A 54 12.77 -2.70 -16.32
C GLU A 54 13.67 -2.41 -15.11
N ARG A 55 13.18 -1.65 -14.12
CA ARG A 55 14.02 -1.26 -12.98
C ARG A 55 14.35 -2.46 -12.09
N PRO A 56 15.48 -2.44 -11.38
CA PRO A 56 15.89 -3.55 -10.51
C PRO A 56 14.83 -3.93 -9.47
N ARG A 57 14.13 -2.94 -8.92
CA ARG A 57 13.08 -3.12 -7.91
C ARG A 57 11.70 -3.43 -8.49
N ASN A 58 11.53 -3.45 -9.82
CA ASN A 58 10.28 -3.83 -10.46
C ASN A 58 10.10 -5.36 -10.44
N ARG A 59 10.02 -5.92 -9.23
CA ARG A 59 9.89 -7.35 -8.93
C ARG A 59 8.71 -7.54 -7.99
N LEU A 60 7.97 -8.62 -8.18
CA LEU A 60 6.93 -9.04 -7.26
C LEU A 60 7.03 -10.53 -6.98
N ASP A 61 6.60 -10.92 -5.80
CA ASP A 61 6.39 -12.33 -5.44
C ASP A 61 4.91 -12.66 -5.53
N LEU A 62 4.58 -13.85 -6.01
CA LEU A 62 3.22 -14.39 -6.08
C LEU A 62 3.13 -15.69 -5.29
N PHE A 63 2.24 -15.73 -4.31
CA PHE A 63 1.94 -16.87 -3.45
C PHE A 63 0.58 -17.46 -3.85
N LEU A 64 0.53 -18.78 -4.04
CA LEU A 64 -0.65 -19.48 -4.53
C LEU A 64 -1.32 -20.31 -3.42
N PRO A 65 -2.67 -20.39 -3.40
CA PRO A 65 -3.39 -21.32 -2.55
C PRO A 65 -3.25 -22.77 -3.07
N GLU A 66 -3.77 -23.74 -2.33
CA GLU A 66 -3.75 -25.17 -2.71
C GLU A 66 -4.57 -25.47 -3.96
N ALA A 67 -5.74 -24.87 -4.04
CA ALA A 67 -6.66 -25.02 -5.16
C ALA A 67 -6.54 -23.85 -6.14
N ALA A 68 -7.36 -23.86 -7.19
CA ALA A 68 -7.49 -22.71 -8.07
C ALA A 68 -7.83 -21.44 -7.27
N PRO A 69 -7.14 -20.30 -7.49
CA PRO A 69 -7.41 -19.07 -6.74
C PRO A 69 -8.84 -18.59 -6.93
N LYS A 70 -9.50 -18.21 -5.83
CA LYS A 70 -10.82 -17.55 -5.83
C LYS A 70 -10.74 -16.10 -6.32
N GLY A 71 -9.54 -15.54 -6.38
CA GLY A 71 -9.23 -14.17 -6.72
C GLY A 71 -7.80 -13.84 -6.32
N LEU A 72 -7.48 -12.56 -6.36
CA LEU A 72 -6.14 -12.05 -6.11
C LEU A 72 -6.17 -10.94 -5.06
N VAL A 73 -5.32 -11.08 -4.06
CA VAL A 73 -4.96 -10.02 -3.12
C VAL A 73 -3.62 -9.44 -3.51
N VAL A 74 -3.49 -8.12 -3.56
CA VAL A 74 -2.19 -7.45 -3.72
C VAL A 74 -1.88 -6.70 -2.44
N PHE A 75 -0.80 -7.09 -1.76
CA PHE A 75 -0.29 -6.40 -0.57
C PHE A 75 0.89 -5.50 -0.96
N ILE A 76 0.75 -4.19 -0.73
CA ILE A 76 1.77 -3.19 -1.04
C ILE A 76 2.44 -2.76 0.27
N HIS A 77 3.76 -2.88 0.35
CA HIS A 77 4.51 -2.58 1.56
C HIS A 77 4.59 -1.07 1.85
N GLY A 78 4.97 -0.74 3.09
CA GLY A 78 5.18 0.63 3.57
C GLY A 78 6.62 1.10 3.41
N GLY A 79 7.06 1.98 4.33
CA GLY A 79 8.43 2.53 4.32
C GLY A 79 8.52 3.93 3.72
N TYR A 80 7.47 4.75 3.84
CA TYR A 80 7.46 6.15 3.38
C TYR A 80 7.94 6.38 1.94
N TRP A 81 7.79 5.41 1.04
CA TRP A 81 8.39 5.44 -0.31
C TRP A 81 9.92 5.56 -0.36
N LEU A 82 10.60 5.48 0.79
CA LEU A 82 12.04 5.67 0.97
C LEU A 82 12.77 4.38 1.30
N GLU A 83 12.08 3.37 1.82
CA GLU A 83 12.69 2.14 2.33
C GLU A 83 11.78 0.90 2.22
N SER A 84 12.25 -0.21 2.80
CA SER A 84 11.66 -1.56 2.79
C SER A 84 11.73 -2.30 1.45
N ASP A 85 11.38 -3.59 1.48
CA ASP A 85 11.31 -4.47 0.31
C ASP A 85 10.22 -5.53 0.51
N LYS A 86 9.69 -6.11 -0.58
CA LYS A 86 8.69 -7.22 -0.53
C LYS A 86 9.11 -8.39 0.36
N SER A 87 10.42 -8.62 0.54
CA SER A 87 10.96 -9.75 1.30
C SER A 87 10.70 -9.71 2.80
N ASP A 88 10.29 -8.57 3.37
CA ASP A 88 9.97 -8.48 4.81
C ASP A 88 8.51 -8.86 5.12
N TRP A 89 7.64 -8.97 4.11
CA TRP A 89 6.19 -8.98 4.33
C TRP A 89 5.50 -10.29 3.97
N SER A 90 6.23 -11.26 3.41
CA SER A 90 5.63 -12.46 2.80
C SER A 90 4.72 -13.25 3.75
N HIS A 91 5.05 -13.32 5.04
CA HIS A 91 4.24 -14.03 6.03
C HIS A 91 2.82 -13.47 6.19
N LEU A 92 2.59 -12.19 5.86
CA LEU A 92 1.27 -11.56 5.89
C LEU A 92 0.32 -12.13 4.83
N ALA A 93 0.84 -12.84 3.82
CA ALA A 93 0.02 -13.52 2.83
C ALA A 93 -0.76 -14.72 3.43
N ASN A 94 -0.33 -15.26 4.58
CA ASN A 94 -0.81 -16.54 5.11
C ASN A 94 -2.34 -16.61 5.26
N GLY A 95 -2.98 -15.56 5.79
CA GLY A 95 -4.43 -15.55 5.97
C GLY A 95 -5.21 -15.60 4.65
N ALA A 96 -4.78 -14.82 3.65
CA ALA A 96 -5.44 -14.78 2.34
C ALA A 96 -5.18 -16.06 1.54
N VAL A 97 -3.94 -16.57 1.56
CA VAL A 97 -3.58 -17.86 0.94
C VAL A 97 -4.40 -19.00 1.55
N GLY A 98 -4.48 -19.08 2.88
CA GLY A 98 -5.29 -20.08 3.58
C GLY A 98 -6.80 -19.97 3.31
N SER A 99 -7.26 -18.79 2.89
CA SER A 99 -8.66 -18.55 2.48
C SER A 99 -8.94 -18.86 1.00
N GLY A 100 -7.92 -19.27 0.24
CA GLY A 100 -8.02 -19.65 -1.17
C GLY A 100 -7.77 -18.51 -2.17
N PHE A 101 -7.12 -17.42 -1.76
CA PHE A 101 -6.71 -16.35 -2.66
C PHE A 101 -5.23 -16.47 -3.04
N ALA A 102 -4.89 -16.08 -4.26
CA ALA A 102 -3.49 -15.78 -4.57
C ALA A 102 -3.11 -14.44 -3.96
N VAL A 103 -1.85 -14.28 -3.56
CA VAL A 103 -1.33 -13.04 -2.98
C VAL A 103 -0.10 -12.58 -3.73
N ALA A 104 -0.14 -11.37 -4.29
CA ALA A 104 1.04 -10.71 -4.84
C ALA A 104 1.60 -9.64 -3.90
N MET A 105 2.92 -9.55 -3.85
CA MET A 105 3.67 -8.56 -3.09
C MET A 105 4.75 -7.91 -3.97
N PRO A 106 4.48 -6.73 -4.56
CA PRO A 106 5.47 -6.00 -5.33
C PRO A 106 6.43 -5.21 -4.42
N SER A 107 7.70 -5.16 -4.82
CA SER A 107 8.59 -4.04 -4.53
C SER A 107 8.39 -2.95 -5.57
N TYR A 108 8.84 -1.73 -5.28
CA TYR A 108 8.83 -0.58 -6.18
C TYR A 108 10.09 0.27 -5.99
N THR A 109 10.44 1.10 -6.97
CA THR A 109 11.57 2.04 -6.86
C THR A 109 11.29 3.07 -5.77
N LEU A 110 12.33 3.45 -5.04
CA LEU A 110 12.21 4.33 -3.87
C LEU A 110 12.64 5.75 -4.23
N CYS A 111 12.11 6.74 -3.52
CA CYS A 111 12.65 8.10 -3.56
C CYS A 111 14.08 8.12 -3.00
N PRO A 112 14.99 8.97 -3.50
CA PRO A 112 14.79 10.03 -4.51
C PRO A 112 14.94 9.57 -5.98
N ASP A 113 15.22 8.30 -6.26
CA ASP A 113 15.46 7.79 -7.63
C ASP A 113 14.21 7.89 -8.54
N ILE A 114 13.05 8.06 -7.92
CA ILE A 114 11.77 8.26 -8.57
C ILE A 114 10.90 9.17 -7.70
N ARG A 115 9.96 9.89 -8.31
CA ARG A 115 8.91 10.63 -7.58
C ARG A 115 7.72 9.73 -7.25
N ILE A 116 6.87 10.13 -6.30
CA ILE A 116 5.71 9.34 -5.88
C ILE A 116 4.77 9.02 -7.04
N ALA A 117 4.55 9.96 -7.97
CA ALA A 117 3.75 9.72 -9.16
C ALA A 117 4.33 8.59 -10.05
N GLY A 118 5.65 8.42 -10.06
CA GLY A 118 6.32 7.31 -10.73
C GLY A 118 6.07 5.98 -10.02
N ILE A 119 6.13 5.95 -8.68
CA ILE A 119 5.83 4.76 -7.87
C ILE A 119 4.39 4.31 -8.09
N VAL A 120 3.44 5.26 -8.15
CA VAL A 120 2.03 4.98 -8.44
C VAL A 120 1.88 4.27 -9.79
N ARG A 121 2.61 4.69 -10.84
CA ARG A 121 2.62 4.00 -12.14
C ARG A 121 3.25 2.61 -12.06
N GLU A 122 4.33 2.43 -11.31
CA GLU A 122 4.97 1.13 -11.12
C GLU A 122 4.04 0.13 -10.43
N ILE A 123 3.32 0.56 -9.39
CA ILE A 123 2.31 -0.27 -8.73
C ILE A 123 1.18 -0.63 -9.69
N GLY A 124 0.73 0.31 -10.52
CA GLY A 124 -0.23 0.03 -11.59
C GLY A 124 0.23 -1.09 -12.51
N ALA A 125 1.48 -1.00 -13.00
CA ALA A 125 2.08 -2.03 -13.85
C ALA A 125 2.25 -3.38 -13.13
N ALA A 126 2.61 -3.37 -11.84
CA ALA A 126 2.71 -4.59 -11.04
C ALA A 126 1.35 -5.30 -10.90
N ILE A 127 0.29 -4.53 -10.61
CA ILE A 127 -1.08 -5.06 -10.48
C ILE A 127 -1.58 -5.58 -11.83
N GLU A 128 -1.37 -4.84 -12.92
CA GLU A 128 -1.72 -5.29 -14.27
C GLU A 128 -1.02 -6.62 -14.60
N LYS A 129 0.29 -6.72 -14.31
CA LYS A 129 1.09 -7.92 -14.55
C LYS A 129 0.52 -9.14 -13.83
N VAL A 130 0.19 -9.02 -12.54
CA VAL A 130 -0.34 -10.17 -11.78
C VAL A 130 -1.82 -10.43 -12.09
N ALA A 131 -2.60 -9.40 -12.43
CA ALA A 131 -3.99 -9.58 -12.85
C ALA A 131 -4.10 -10.40 -14.16
N ALA A 132 -3.07 -10.39 -15.00
CA ALA A 132 -2.99 -11.28 -16.18
C ALA A 132 -2.62 -12.73 -15.84
N LEU A 133 -2.12 -13.01 -14.62
CA LEU A 133 -1.72 -14.35 -14.16
C LEU A 133 -2.78 -15.02 -13.29
N VAL A 134 -3.65 -14.25 -12.66
CA VAL A 134 -4.68 -14.73 -11.75
C VAL A 134 -5.99 -14.03 -12.09
N ASP A 135 -7.01 -14.82 -12.42
CA ASP A 135 -8.35 -14.32 -12.72
C ASP A 135 -9.16 -13.96 -11.45
N GLY A 136 -10.37 -13.44 -11.65
CA GLY A 136 -11.31 -13.19 -10.55
C GLY A 136 -11.18 -11.82 -9.87
N PRO A 137 -11.87 -11.61 -8.75
CA PRO A 137 -11.90 -10.34 -8.04
C PRO A 137 -10.52 -9.94 -7.50
N LEU A 138 -10.26 -8.63 -7.49
CA LEU A 138 -9.07 -8.02 -6.91
C LEU A 138 -9.39 -7.38 -5.57
N ILE A 139 -8.57 -7.67 -4.57
CA ILE A 139 -8.56 -6.97 -3.29
C ILE A 139 -7.18 -6.33 -3.16
N LEU A 140 -7.14 -5.03 -2.94
CA LEU A 140 -5.87 -4.33 -2.74
C LEU A 140 -5.72 -4.02 -1.26
N THR A 141 -4.54 -4.18 -0.73
CA THR A 141 -4.22 -3.80 0.64
C THR A 141 -2.82 -3.26 0.70
N GLY A 142 -2.55 -2.40 1.66
CA GLY A 142 -1.20 -1.94 1.89
C GLY A 142 -1.06 -1.20 3.19
N HIS A 143 0.18 -1.15 3.67
CA HIS A 143 0.52 -0.54 4.95
C HIS A 143 1.23 0.80 4.75
N SER A 144 0.80 1.85 5.45
CA SER A 144 1.41 3.18 5.41
C SER A 144 1.48 3.75 3.99
N ALA A 145 2.68 3.98 3.45
CA ALA A 145 2.89 4.33 2.04
C ALA A 145 2.23 3.34 1.06
N GLY A 146 2.14 2.06 1.41
CA GLY A 146 1.41 1.05 0.65
C GLY A 146 -0.10 1.23 0.73
N GLY A 147 -0.65 1.71 1.86
CA GLY A 147 -2.07 2.02 2.00
C GLY A 147 -2.47 3.22 1.14
N HIS A 148 -1.58 4.21 1.03
CA HIS A 148 -1.67 5.27 0.02
C HIS A 148 -1.73 4.68 -1.40
N LEU A 149 -0.75 3.84 -1.77
CA LEU A 149 -0.64 3.28 -3.11
C LEU A 149 -1.85 2.42 -3.47
N ALA A 150 -2.33 1.58 -2.54
CA ALA A 150 -3.54 0.79 -2.71
C ALA A 150 -4.79 1.66 -2.92
N SER A 151 -4.92 2.75 -2.15
CA SER A 151 -6.03 3.70 -2.29
C SER A 151 -5.97 4.43 -3.64
N ARG A 152 -4.78 4.82 -4.11
CA ARG A 152 -4.60 5.46 -5.42
C ARG A 152 -5.13 4.62 -6.57
N MET A 153 -5.04 3.30 -6.48
CA MET A 153 -5.54 2.38 -7.51
C MET A 153 -7.06 2.37 -7.65
N MET A 154 -7.81 2.82 -6.65
CA MET A 154 -9.28 2.90 -6.65
C MET A 154 -9.80 4.33 -6.91
N THR A 155 -9.00 5.17 -7.56
CA THR A 155 -9.42 6.52 -7.96
C THR A 155 -9.75 6.59 -9.44
N THR A 156 -10.49 7.62 -9.86
CA THR A 156 -10.80 7.87 -11.28
C THR A 156 -9.55 8.17 -12.12
N SER A 157 -8.45 8.60 -11.49
CA SER A 157 -7.14 8.83 -12.11
C SER A 157 -6.17 7.66 -11.90
N THR A 158 -6.69 6.45 -11.63
CA THR A 158 -5.89 5.23 -11.50
C THR A 158 -5.07 4.97 -12.77
N PRO A 159 -3.81 4.50 -12.64
CA PRO A 159 -3.02 4.08 -13.81
C PRO A 159 -3.44 2.70 -14.35
N LEU A 160 -4.39 2.01 -13.70
CA LEU A 160 -4.81 0.68 -14.10
C LEU A 160 -5.64 0.69 -15.40
N PRO A 161 -5.44 -0.28 -16.30
CA PRO A 161 -6.35 -0.52 -17.41
C PRO A 161 -7.79 -0.74 -16.92
N ALA A 162 -8.78 -0.27 -17.68
CA ALA A 162 -10.18 -0.31 -17.27
C ALA A 162 -10.70 -1.73 -16.97
N ASN A 163 -10.21 -2.75 -17.68
CA ASN A 163 -10.56 -4.16 -17.43
C ASN A 163 -9.98 -4.68 -16.10
N VAL A 164 -8.85 -4.15 -15.64
CA VAL A 164 -8.24 -4.47 -14.34
C VAL A 164 -8.94 -3.68 -13.24
N ALA A 165 -9.14 -2.37 -13.41
CA ALA A 165 -9.80 -1.51 -12.42
C ALA A 165 -11.21 -2.02 -12.04
N LYS A 166 -12.00 -2.49 -13.03
CA LYS A 166 -13.34 -3.09 -12.81
C LYS A 166 -13.35 -4.35 -11.96
N ARG A 167 -12.20 -5.02 -11.77
CA ARG A 167 -12.08 -6.21 -10.93
C ARG A 167 -11.87 -5.87 -9.46
N ILE A 168 -11.50 -4.63 -9.12
CA ILE A 168 -11.31 -4.19 -7.73
C ILE A 168 -12.65 -4.28 -6.99
N ARG A 169 -12.69 -5.10 -5.95
CA ARG A 169 -13.88 -5.27 -5.09
C ARG A 169 -13.75 -4.53 -3.78
N HIS A 170 -12.54 -4.43 -3.26
CA HIS A 170 -12.29 -3.76 -2.00
C HIS A 170 -10.85 -3.31 -1.88
N VAL A 171 -10.63 -2.20 -1.18
CA VAL A 171 -9.31 -1.73 -0.75
C VAL A 171 -9.26 -1.71 0.77
N VAL A 172 -8.22 -2.27 1.37
CA VAL A 172 -7.92 -2.10 2.80
C VAL A 172 -6.66 -1.25 2.93
N SER A 173 -6.84 0.02 3.24
CA SER A 173 -5.72 0.93 3.53
C SER A 173 -5.38 0.81 5.01
N ILE A 174 -4.21 0.24 5.33
CA ILE A 174 -3.75 0.09 6.71
C ILE A 174 -2.82 1.25 7.04
N SER A 175 -3.25 2.14 7.93
CA SER A 175 -2.47 3.29 8.41
C SER A 175 -2.00 4.20 7.26
N GLY A 176 -2.84 4.38 6.23
CA GLY A 176 -2.46 5.04 4.98
C GLY A 176 -2.26 6.55 5.09
N LEU A 177 -1.45 7.10 4.18
CA LEU A 177 -1.20 8.54 4.01
C LEU A 177 -2.03 9.06 2.84
N HIS A 178 -3.07 9.84 3.10
CA HIS A 178 -4.10 10.15 2.09
C HIS A 178 -4.13 11.61 1.64
N ASP A 179 -3.46 12.48 2.37
CA ASP A 179 -3.12 13.85 2.02
C ASP A 179 -1.61 14.02 2.19
N LEU A 180 -0.90 14.22 1.08
CA LEU A 180 0.57 14.31 1.06
C LEU A 180 1.08 15.73 1.37
N ARG A 181 0.22 16.75 1.36
CA ARG A 181 0.63 18.16 1.59
C ARG A 181 1.32 18.38 2.94
N PRO A 182 0.89 17.75 4.07
CA PRO A 182 1.61 17.84 5.33
C PRO A 182 3.05 17.31 5.27
N LEU A 183 3.34 16.31 4.43
CA LEU A 183 4.68 15.74 4.31
C LEU A 183 5.68 16.75 3.75
N MET A 184 5.23 17.74 2.99
CA MET A 184 6.06 18.86 2.52
C MET A 184 6.63 19.71 3.66
N ARG A 185 6.08 19.59 4.88
CA ARG A 185 6.56 20.27 6.09
C ARG A 185 7.53 19.43 6.92
N THR A 186 7.80 18.19 6.51
CA THR A 186 8.72 17.27 7.20
C THR A 186 10.10 17.29 6.56
N GLY A 187 11.13 16.91 7.31
CA GLY A 187 12.49 16.69 6.82
C GLY A 187 12.57 15.57 5.77
N MET A 188 11.63 14.62 5.75
CA MET A 188 11.55 13.59 4.71
C MET A 188 11.38 14.20 3.31
N ASN A 189 10.81 15.41 3.20
CA ASN A 189 10.59 16.03 1.89
C ASN A 189 11.89 16.38 1.15
N ALA A 190 13.03 16.40 1.83
CA ALA A 190 14.34 16.52 1.18
C ALA A 190 14.61 15.36 0.20
N ALA A 191 14.13 14.16 0.52
CA ALA A 191 14.25 12.98 -0.33
C ALA A 191 12.98 12.71 -1.16
N LEU A 192 11.79 12.93 -0.58
CA LEU A 192 10.52 12.71 -1.30
C LEU A 192 10.31 13.73 -2.44
N ALA A 193 10.84 14.95 -2.27
CA ALA A 193 10.75 16.04 -3.23
C ALA A 193 9.30 16.36 -3.67
N ILE A 194 8.32 16.18 -2.77
CA ILE A 194 6.91 16.48 -3.02
C ILE A 194 6.76 17.98 -3.17
N ASP A 195 6.16 18.39 -4.28
CA ASP A 195 5.69 19.74 -4.52
C ASP A 195 4.16 19.78 -4.51
N GLU A 196 3.60 20.98 -4.64
CA GLU A 196 2.15 21.18 -4.59
C GLU A 196 1.41 20.43 -5.72
N ALA A 197 2.01 20.32 -6.90
CA ALA A 197 1.39 19.64 -8.04
C ALA A 197 1.31 18.13 -7.81
N GLU A 198 2.40 17.52 -7.34
CA GLU A 198 2.41 16.10 -6.99
C GLU A 198 1.51 15.80 -5.78
N ALA A 199 1.51 16.66 -4.77
CA ALA A 199 0.61 16.49 -3.62
C ALA A 199 -0.86 16.53 -4.05
N GLN A 200 -1.23 17.42 -4.99
CA GLN A 200 -2.60 17.47 -5.53
C GLN A 200 -2.95 16.25 -6.38
N ALA A 201 -2.03 15.81 -7.25
CA ALA A 201 -2.25 14.70 -8.16
C ALA A 201 -2.24 13.33 -7.45
N GLU A 202 -1.48 13.20 -6.37
CA GLU A 202 -1.21 11.91 -5.73
C GLU A 202 -1.84 11.76 -4.33
N SER A 203 -2.60 12.73 -3.81
CA SER A 203 -3.34 12.54 -2.56
C SER A 203 -4.72 11.92 -2.80
N PRO A 204 -5.01 10.66 -2.39
CA PRO A 204 -6.35 10.08 -2.49
C PRO A 204 -7.48 10.96 -1.93
N ALA A 205 -7.21 11.73 -0.87
CA ALA A 205 -8.18 12.65 -0.26
C ALA A 205 -8.59 13.81 -1.17
N LEU A 206 -7.82 14.11 -2.22
CA LEU A 206 -8.11 15.14 -3.22
C LEU A 206 -8.67 14.57 -4.53
N LEU A 207 -8.75 13.24 -4.64
CA LEU A 207 -9.19 12.54 -5.83
C LEU A 207 -10.57 11.93 -5.63
N ARG A 208 -11.23 11.62 -6.75
CA ARG A 208 -12.53 10.93 -6.76
C ARG A 208 -12.31 9.42 -6.73
N PRO A 209 -13.06 8.66 -5.90
CA PRO A 209 -13.06 7.21 -5.99
C PRO A 209 -13.71 6.74 -7.30
N LEU A 210 -13.42 5.51 -7.72
CA LEU A 210 -14.19 4.83 -8.77
C LEU A 210 -15.65 4.64 -8.32
N ASP A 211 -16.58 4.66 -9.27
CA ASP A 211 -18.01 4.43 -9.00
C ASP A 211 -18.23 3.08 -8.30
N GLY A 212 -18.95 3.10 -7.18
CA GLY A 212 -19.18 1.91 -6.35
C GLY A 212 -17.93 1.38 -5.63
N GLY A 213 -16.86 2.19 -5.54
CA GLY A 213 -15.65 1.85 -4.81
C GLY A 213 -15.94 1.54 -3.34
N SER A 214 -15.19 0.58 -2.79
CA SER A 214 -15.32 0.16 -1.40
C SER A 214 -13.96 0.12 -0.72
N ILE A 215 -13.78 0.91 0.34
CA ILE A 215 -12.53 1.02 1.09
C ILE A 215 -12.76 0.79 2.59
N THR A 216 -11.79 0.16 3.25
CA THR A 216 -11.63 0.20 4.70
C THR A 216 -10.35 0.96 5.04
N CYS A 217 -10.45 2.02 5.82
CA CYS A 217 -9.34 2.82 6.34
C CYS A 217 -9.01 2.33 7.76
N TRP A 218 -8.13 1.35 7.85
CA TRP A 218 -7.78 0.66 9.08
C TRP A 218 -6.61 1.33 9.79
N ALA A 219 -6.80 1.83 11.01
CA ALA A 219 -5.71 2.41 11.80
C ALA A 219 -5.68 1.82 13.21
N GLY A 220 -4.47 1.64 13.77
CA GLY A 220 -4.30 1.22 15.15
C GLY A 220 -4.64 2.35 16.11
N GLY A 221 -5.45 2.08 17.14
CA GLY A 221 -5.88 3.11 18.10
C GLY A 221 -4.75 3.76 18.91
N GLY A 222 -3.57 3.12 18.97
CA GLY A 222 -2.35 3.65 19.58
C GLY A 222 -1.41 4.40 18.63
N GLU A 223 -1.82 4.62 17.38
CA GLU A 223 -1.02 5.36 16.40
C GLU A 223 -0.97 6.87 16.67
N ARG A 224 -0.09 7.56 15.93
CA ARG A 224 0.01 9.02 15.98
C ARG A 224 -1.28 9.66 15.52
N SER A 225 -1.57 10.84 16.08
CA SER A 225 -2.77 11.61 15.74
C SER A 225 -2.89 11.90 14.24
N GLU A 226 -1.78 12.14 13.54
CA GLU A 226 -1.80 12.37 12.09
C GLU A 226 -2.17 11.10 11.31
N PHE A 227 -1.76 9.90 11.74
CA PHE A 227 -2.15 8.65 11.09
C PHE A 227 -3.65 8.36 11.29
N LEU A 228 -4.15 8.58 12.51
CA LEU A 228 -5.59 8.51 12.79
C LEU A 228 -6.37 9.53 11.95
N ARG A 229 -5.89 10.77 11.87
CA ARG A 229 -6.51 11.85 11.08
C ARG A 229 -6.52 11.52 9.58
N GLN A 230 -5.42 11.03 9.03
CA GLN A 230 -5.28 10.68 7.61
C GLN A 230 -6.27 9.58 7.19
N ASN A 231 -6.45 8.55 8.02
CA ASN A 231 -7.38 7.45 7.74
C ASN A 231 -8.84 7.88 7.90
N ALA A 232 -9.18 8.64 8.95
CA ALA A 232 -10.51 9.23 9.10
C ALA A 232 -10.85 10.22 7.97
N LEU A 233 -9.87 11.01 7.52
CA LEU A 233 -10.02 12.00 6.44
C LEU A 233 -10.48 11.34 5.14
N LEU A 234 -9.79 10.28 4.71
CA LEU A 234 -10.11 9.63 3.44
C LEU A 234 -11.52 9.02 3.47
N ALA A 235 -11.83 8.26 4.52
CA ALA A 235 -13.15 7.66 4.71
C ALA A 235 -14.23 8.74 4.62
N ASN A 236 -14.13 9.80 5.43
CA ASN A 236 -15.13 10.89 5.45
C ASN A 236 -15.34 11.56 4.08
N ILE A 237 -14.25 11.88 3.35
CA ILE A 237 -14.36 12.51 2.03
C ILE A 237 -15.01 11.54 1.04
N TRP A 238 -14.55 10.29 0.98
CA TRP A 238 -15.03 9.33 -0.01
C TRP A 238 -16.45 8.83 0.26
N THR A 239 -16.91 8.79 1.52
CA THR A 239 -18.34 8.59 1.82
C THR A 239 -19.19 9.65 1.11
N GLY A 240 -18.79 10.92 1.20
CA GLY A 240 -19.47 12.04 0.55
C GLY A 240 -19.39 12.02 -0.98
N LEU A 241 -18.46 11.23 -1.54
CA LEU A 241 -18.31 11.01 -2.99
C LEU A 241 -18.93 9.69 -3.47
N GLY A 242 -19.68 8.99 -2.60
CA GLY A 242 -20.45 7.79 -2.96
C GLY A 242 -19.71 6.45 -2.82
N ALA A 243 -18.52 6.42 -2.21
CA ALA A 243 -17.85 5.17 -1.88
C ALA A 243 -18.43 4.53 -0.61
N VAL A 244 -18.37 3.21 -0.52
CA VAL A 244 -18.63 2.47 0.71
C VAL A 244 -17.36 2.49 1.56
N THR A 245 -17.40 3.07 2.75
CA THR A 245 -16.23 3.29 3.60
C THR A 245 -16.42 2.67 4.98
N ASN A 246 -15.39 2.03 5.52
CA ASN A 246 -15.30 1.61 6.93
C ASN A 246 -14.00 2.11 7.58
#